data_AF-A0A931RVH9-F1
#
_entry.id   AF-A0A931RVH9-F1
#
_cell.length_a   1.000
_cell.length_b   1.000
_cell.length_c   1.000
_cell.angle_alpha   90.00
_cell.angle_beta   90.00
_cell.angle_gamma   90.00
#
_symmetry.space_group_name_H-M   'P 1'
#
loop_
_entity.id
_entity.type
_entity.pdbx_description
1 polymer ?
#
loop_
_entity_poly.entity_id
_entity_poly.type
_entity_poly.pdbx_seq_one_letter_code
_entity_poly.pdbx_strand_id
1 'polypeptide(L)'
;MENWRKYLDPEDMTPAERMKCVIELLATAAMRMALDEGKEEIKSPTSTPSSQPGVTHAPIAKGRVPFGQEIDGMGRIFNETELRWIRRIQELATQGWSSEKIAKQLNLEDHESKRAGKWSRTAVWRILKKFKENGVTK
;
A
#
# COMPACT_ATOMS: atom_id res chain seq x y z
N MET A 1 -23.70 4.98 -8.40
CA MET A 1 -22.58 4.76 -7.46
C MET A 1 -22.92 5.51 -6.18
N GLU A 2 -23.65 4.85 -5.29
CA GLU A 2 -24.03 5.38 -3.98
C GLU A 2 -22.85 6.01 -3.25
N ASN A 3 -23.13 7.18 -2.69
CA ASN A 3 -22.20 8.03 -1.97
C ASN A 3 -21.99 7.48 -0.55
N TRP A 4 -21.29 6.35 -0.43
CA TRP A 4 -21.01 5.65 0.84
C TRP A 4 -20.26 6.54 1.86
N ARG A 5 -19.64 7.63 1.41
CA ARG A 5 -18.97 8.62 2.26
C ARG A 5 -19.91 9.43 3.16
N LYS A 6 -21.21 9.52 2.83
CA LYS A 6 -22.17 10.24 3.68
C LYS A 6 -22.58 9.49 4.95
N TYR A 7 -22.21 8.23 5.10
CA TYR A 7 -22.65 7.36 6.20
C TYR A 7 -21.58 7.11 7.27
N LEU A 8 -20.50 7.89 7.28
CA LEU A 8 -19.36 7.71 8.21
C LEU A 8 -19.23 8.82 9.25
N ASP A 9 -20.06 9.88 9.20
CA ASP A 9 -20.09 10.87 10.28
C ASP A 9 -21.04 10.39 11.40
N PRO A 10 -20.51 10.03 12.60
CA PRO A 10 -21.29 9.43 13.68
C PRO A 10 -22.32 10.39 14.32
N GLU A 11 -22.23 11.69 13.99
CA GLU A 11 -23.11 12.75 14.48
C GLU A 11 -24.47 12.78 13.75
N ASP A 12 -24.54 12.29 12.51
CA ASP A 12 -25.77 12.29 11.69
C ASP A 12 -26.57 10.97 11.80
N MET A 13 -26.08 10.00 12.58
CA MET A 13 -26.72 8.69 12.75
C MET A 13 -27.55 8.61 14.03
N THR A 14 -28.73 8.00 13.94
CA THR A 14 -29.49 7.61 15.14
C THR A 14 -28.74 6.50 15.90
N PRO A 15 -28.95 6.36 17.23
CA PRO A 15 -28.36 5.27 18.00
C PRO A 15 -28.65 3.87 17.43
N ALA A 16 -29.84 3.67 16.85
CA ALA A 16 -30.24 2.41 16.24
C ALA A 16 -29.44 2.09 14.96
N GLU A 17 -29.20 3.10 14.11
CA GLU A 17 -28.40 2.94 12.89
C GLU A 17 -26.93 2.67 13.22
N ARG A 18 -26.39 3.30 14.26
CA ARG A 18 -25.03 3.01 14.73
C ARG A 18 -24.91 1.56 15.17
N MET A 19 -25.87 1.06 15.95
CA MET A 19 -25.91 -0.33 16.38
C MET A 19 -25.98 -1.28 15.18
N LYS A 20 -26.82 -0.97 14.19
CA LYS A 20 -26.92 -1.76 12.96
C LYS A 20 -25.58 -1.82 12.20
N CYS A 21 -24.88 -0.70 12.06
CA CYS A 21 -23.57 -0.64 11.42
C CYS A 21 -22.52 -1.48 12.17
N VAL A 22 -22.53 -1.43 13.51
CA VAL A 22 -21.64 -2.27 14.34
C VAL A 22 -21.93 -3.76 14.13
N ILE A 23 -23.21 -4.15 14.09
CA ILE A 23 -23.61 -5.55 13.83
C ILE A 23 -23.14 -6.00 12.44
N GLU A 24 -23.33 -5.19 11.42
CA GLU A 24 -22.90 -5.49 10.04
C GLU A 24 -21.36 -5.63 9.94
N LEU A 25 -20.62 -4.77 10.65
CA LEU A 25 -19.16 -4.83 10.73
C LEU A 25 -18.70 -6.13 11.41
N LEU A 26 -19.32 -6.50 12.54
CA LEU A 26 -19.02 -7.74 13.26
C LEU A 26 -19.37 -8.98 12.43
N ALA A 27 -20.52 -8.99 11.74
CA ALA A 27 -20.91 -10.09 10.86
C ALA A 27 -19.93 -10.25 9.69
N THR A 28 -19.48 -9.13 9.10
CA THR A 28 -18.47 -9.14 8.05
C THR A 28 -17.14 -9.70 8.54
N ALA A 29 -16.70 -9.30 9.74
CA ALA A 29 -15.48 -9.83 10.35
C ALA A 29 -15.58 -11.33 10.63
N ALA A 30 -16.71 -11.79 11.19
CA ALA A 30 -16.97 -13.20 11.46
C ALA A 30 -16.95 -14.05 10.18
N MET A 31 -17.56 -13.59 9.09
CA MET A 31 -17.50 -14.28 7.79
C MET A 31 -16.07 -14.36 7.24
N ARG A 32 -15.26 -13.31 7.42
CA ARG A 32 -13.85 -13.33 7.00
C ARG A 32 -13.04 -14.33 7.80
N MET A 33 -13.24 -14.39 9.12
CA MET A 33 -12.58 -15.38 9.98
C MET A 33 -12.98 -16.80 9.59
N ALA A 34 -14.28 -17.06 9.37
CA ALA A 34 -14.76 -18.37 8.97
C ALA A 34 -14.26 -18.82 7.57
N LEU A 35 -13.97 -17.88 6.67
CA LEU A 35 -13.36 -18.19 5.37
C LEU A 35 -11.84 -18.42 5.45
N ASP A 36 -11.16 -17.83 6.44
CA ASP A 36 -9.71 -18.01 6.65
C ASP A 36 -9.37 -19.30 7.42
N GLU A 37 -10.34 -19.92 8.11
CA GLU A 37 -10.19 -21.21 8.81
C GLU A 37 -9.94 -22.42 7.86
N GLY A 38 -9.89 -22.20 6.54
CA GLY A 38 -9.41 -23.19 5.57
C GLY A 38 -7.87 -23.22 5.36
N LYS A 39 -7.11 -22.38 6.07
CA LYS A 39 -5.64 -22.25 5.94
C LYS A 39 -4.91 -22.40 7.28
N GLU A 40 -5.24 -23.44 8.04
CA GLU A 40 -4.26 -23.99 8.98
C GLU A 40 -4.03 -25.48 8.72
N GLU A 41 -2.90 -25.79 8.06
CA GLU A 41 -2.15 -26.98 8.43
C GLU A 41 -0.64 -26.69 8.54
N ILE A 42 -0.26 -26.27 9.74
CA ILE A 42 0.91 -26.67 10.56
C ILE A 42 2.25 -26.94 9.83
N LYS A 43 3.27 -26.12 10.18
CA LYS A 43 4.58 -26.50 10.79
C LYS A 43 5.69 -25.53 10.39
N SER A 44 6.12 -24.69 11.33
CA SER A 44 7.56 -24.44 11.49
C SER A 44 8.16 -25.67 12.19
N PRO A 45 9.43 -26.08 12.01
CA PRO A 45 10.56 -25.29 11.51
C PRO A 45 11.35 -26.01 10.37
N THR A 46 12.43 -25.37 9.91
CA THR A 46 13.59 -26.01 9.24
C THR A 46 13.56 -26.07 7.70
N SER A 47 14.33 -25.13 7.12
CA SER A 47 15.26 -25.27 5.99
C SER A 47 14.77 -25.74 4.60
N THR A 48 14.91 -24.82 3.62
CA THR A 48 15.35 -25.03 2.21
C THR A 48 14.37 -25.70 1.21
N PRO A 49 14.57 -25.54 -0.12
CA PRO A 49 13.67 -24.77 -0.97
C PRO A 49 12.94 -25.65 -2.00
N SER A 50 11.73 -25.25 -2.40
CA SER A 50 11.04 -25.94 -3.49
C SER A 50 10.43 -24.95 -4.47
N SER A 51 10.89 -25.11 -5.70
CA SER A 51 10.67 -24.32 -6.90
C SER A 51 9.20 -24.15 -7.28
N GLN A 52 8.81 -22.91 -7.58
CA GLN A 52 7.86 -22.65 -8.66
C GLN A 52 8.33 -21.49 -9.56
N PRO A 53 8.02 -21.55 -10.86
CA PRO A 53 8.74 -20.82 -11.90
C PRO A 53 8.01 -19.51 -12.27
N GLY A 54 8.77 -18.42 -12.41
CA GLY A 54 8.32 -17.27 -13.21
C GLY A 54 8.52 -15.89 -12.60
N VAL A 55 9.10 -15.74 -11.41
CA VAL A 55 9.46 -14.41 -10.88
C VAL A 55 10.92 -14.15 -11.24
N THR A 56 11.16 -13.21 -12.14
CA THR A 56 12.52 -12.74 -12.47
C THR A 56 13.16 -12.12 -11.23
N HIS A 57 13.94 -12.91 -10.50
CA HIS A 57 14.70 -12.45 -9.34
C HIS A 57 15.90 -11.62 -9.81
N ALA A 58 15.87 -10.31 -9.57
CA ALA A 58 17.04 -9.47 -9.74
C ALA A 58 18.06 -9.75 -8.61
N PRO A 59 19.37 -9.80 -8.90
CA PRO A 59 20.40 -10.10 -7.91
C PRO A 59 20.36 -9.11 -6.72
N ILE A 60 20.62 -9.65 -5.52
CA ILE A 60 20.58 -8.92 -4.24
C ILE A 60 21.74 -7.91 -4.22
N ALA A 61 21.51 -6.72 -4.76
CA ALA A 61 22.50 -5.65 -4.68
C ALA A 61 22.60 -5.14 -3.24
N LYS A 62 23.83 -5.18 -2.69
CA LYS A 62 24.20 -4.62 -1.39
C LYS A 62 23.95 -3.10 -1.42
N GLY A 63 22.85 -2.63 -0.86
CA GLY A 63 22.49 -1.21 -0.86
C GLY A 63 21.13 -0.90 -0.26
N ARG A 64 20.85 0.40 -0.03
CA ARG A 64 19.57 0.89 0.51
C ARG A 64 18.43 0.51 -0.44
N VAL A 65 17.42 -0.19 0.08
CA VAL A 65 16.26 -0.64 -0.70
C VAL A 65 15.50 0.57 -1.27
N PRO A 66 15.24 0.61 -2.58
CA PRO A 66 14.41 1.64 -3.18
C PRO A 66 13.00 1.65 -2.58
N PHE A 67 12.40 2.83 -2.47
CA PHE A 67 10.97 2.95 -2.17
C PHE A 67 10.16 2.27 -3.28
N GLY A 68 9.17 1.47 -2.90
CA GLY A 68 8.44 0.53 -3.74
C GLY A 68 8.84 -0.93 -3.53
N GLN A 69 9.96 -1.20 -2.82
CA GLN A 69 10.52 -2.54 -2.67
C GLN A 69 10.80 -2.87 -1.19
N GLU A 70 10.63 -4.12 -0.84
CA GLU A 70 10.99 -4.73 0.44
C GLU A 70 11.94 -5.90 0.20
N ILE A 71 12.84 -6.15 1.14
CA ILE A 71 13.66 -7.36 1.10
C ILE A 71 12.85 -8.48 1.75
N ASP A 72 12.58 -9.51 0.99
CA ASP A 72 12.15 -10.81 1.52
C ASP A 72 13.34 -11.78 1.49
N GLY A 73 13.30 -12.85 2.27
CA GLY A 73 14.39 -13.83 2.39
C GLY A 73 14.89 -14.42 1.06
N MET A 74 14.13 -14.25 -0.03
CA MET A 74 14.49 -14.66 -1.40
C MET A 74 14.81 -13.52 -2.38
N GLY A 75 14.83 -12.24 -1.96
CA GLY A 75 15.19 -11.13 -2.84
C GLY A 75 14.42 -9.85 -2.58
N ARG A 76 14.07 -9.11 -3.64
CA ARG A 76 13.29 -7.87 -3.55
C ARG A 76 11.87 -8.09 -4.01
N ILE A 77 10.90 -7.84 -3.14
CA ILE A 77 9.47 -7.92 -3.44
C ILE A 77 8.92 -6.50 -3.55
N PHE A 78 7.95 -6.27 -4.42
CA PHE A 78 7.27 -4.98 -4.51
C PHE A 78 6.18 -4.88 -3.46
N ASN A 79 6.15 -3.76 -2.74
CA ASN A 79 5.05 -3.47 -1.83
C ASN A 79 3.90 -2.84 -2.61
N GLU A 80 2.75 -3.50 -2.67
CA GLU A 80 1.56 -3.04 -3.40
C GLU A 80 1.08 -1.66 -2.94
N THR A 81 1.17 -1.37 -1.64
CA THR A 81 0.83 -0.06 -1.08
C THR A 81 1.76 1.02 -1.60
N GLU A 82 3.06 0.77 -1.65
CA GLU A 82 4.04 1.74 -2.16
C GLU A 82 3.90 1.93 -3.68
N LEU A 83 3.57 0.86 -4.43
CA LEU A 83 3.24 0.95 -5.84
C LEU A 83 2.02 1.83 -6.11
N ARG A 84 0.97 1.73 -5.28
CA ARG A 84 -0.20 2.60 -5.37
C ARG A 84 0.18 4.08 -5.24
N TRP A 85 1.01 4.41 -4.26
CA TRP A 85 1.48 5.79 -4.05
C TRP A 85 2.37 6.28 -5.18
N ILE A 86 3.22 5.41 -5.72
CA ILE A 86 4.03 5.71 -6.90
C ILE A 86 3.13 6.09 -8.09
N ARG A 87 2.07 5.33 -8.37
CA ARG A 87 1.12 5.65 -9.45
C ARG A 87 0.43 6.98 -9.20
N ARG A 88 -0.02 7.22 -7.96
CA ARG A 88 -0.66 8.48 -7.56
C ARG A 88 0.27 9.69 -7.75
N ILE A 89 1.53 9.57 -7.38
CA ILE A 89 2.56 10.62 -7.58
C ILE A 89 2.71 10.94 -9.07
N GLN A 90 2.71 9.92 -9.93
CA GLN A 90 2.80 10.10 -11.38
C GLN A 90 1.57 10.82 -11.92
N GLU A 91 0.36 10.40 -11.55
CA GLU A 91 -0.88 11.07 -11.94
C GLU A 91 -0.85 12.57 -11.59
N LEU A 92 -0.52 12.90 -10.35
CA LEU A 92 -0.45 14.29 -9.90
C LEU A 92 0.63 15.08 -10.66
N ALA A 93 1.77 14.45 -10.97
CA ALA A 93 2.81 15.08 -11.79
C ALA A 93 2.35 15.34 -13.24
N THR A 94 1.59 14.43 -13.85
CA THR A 94 1.01 14.63 -15.19
C THR A 94 -0.01 15.76 -15.23
N GLN A 95 -0.68 16.04 -14.11
CA GLN A 95 -1.54 17.21 -13.94
C GLN A 95 -0.77 18.53 -13.77
N GLY A 96 0.57 18.50 -13.85
CA GLY A 96 1.42 19.68 -13.70
C GLY A 96 1.63 20.14 -12.26
N TRP A 97 1.35 19.29 -11.26
CA TRP A 97 1.52 19.67 -9.86
C TRP A 97 3.01 19.70 -9.49
N SER A 98 3.40 20.70 -8.70
CA SER A 98 4.77 20.77 -8.16
C SER A 98 5.00 19.68 -7.10
N SER A 99 6.25 19.23 -6.95
CA SER A 99 6.59 18.18 -5.97
C SER A 99 6.21 18.54 -4.53
N GLU A 100 6.16 19.84 -4.20
CA GLU A 100 5.71 20.31 -2.89
C GLU A 100 4.20 20.18 -2.73
N LYS A 101 3.42 20.55 -3.76
CA LYS A 101 1.97 20.42 -3.77
C LYS A 101 1.55 18.96 -3.69
N ILE A 102 2.27 18.07 -4.40
CA ILE A 102 2.09 16.62 -4.33
C ILE A 102 2.35 16.12 -2.91
N ALA A 103 3.46 16.51 -2.28
CA ALA A 103 3.76 16.08 -0.91
C ALA A 103 2.69 16.53 0.10
N LYS A 104 2.20 17.78 0.01
CA LYS A 104 1.11 18.29 0.85
C LYS A 104 -0.18 17.49 0.62
N GLN A 105 -0.52 17.22 -0.63
CA GLN A 105 -1.70 16.43 -0.99
C GLN A 105 -1.62 15.00 -0.43
N LEU A 106 -0.47 14.32 -0.58
CA LEU A 106 -0.26 12.97 -0.06
C LEU A 106 -0.30 12.91 1.48
N ASN A 107 0.07 14.00 2.16
CA ASN A 107 -0.08 14.13 3.61
C ASN A 107 -1.52 14.39 4.04
N LEU A 108 -2.34 15.01 3.19
CA LEU A 108 -3.77 15.22 3.44
C LEU A 108 -4.58 13.96 3.15
N GLU A 109 -4.16 13.18 2.15
CA GLU A 109 -4.73 11.86 1.80
C GLU A 109 -4.30 10.74 2.77
N ASP A 110 -3.69 11.12 3.91
CA ASP A 110 -3.10 10.35 5.00
C ASP A 110 -3.40 8.85 5.06
N HIS A 111 -2.38 8.01 4.88
CA HIS A 111 -2.34 6.63 5.37
C HIS A 111 -0.88 6.18 5.56
N GLU A 112 -0.56 5.81 6.80
CA GLU A 112 0.67 5.19 7.33
C GLU A 112 1.77 4.93 6.30
N SER A 113 2.67 5.89 6.12
CA SER A 113 3.93 5.60 5.45
C SER A 113 4.68 4.55 6.27
N LYS A 114 5.15 3.50 5.61
CA LYS A 114 5.86 2.33 6.20
C LYS A 114 7.06 2.70 7.10
N ARG A 115 7.47 3.97 7.12
CA ARG A 115 8.50 4.55 8.00
C ARG A 115 8.06 5.92 8.51
N ALA A 116 7.08 5.95 9.41
CA ALA A 116 6.93 6.99 10.44
C ALA A 116 6.97 8.47 9.96
N GLY A 117 6.11 8.86 9.01
CA GLY A 117 5.74 10.28 8.91
C GLY A 117 5.43 10.85 7.53
N LYS A 118 5.36 12.18 7.51
CA LYS A 118 4.90 13.03 6.40
C LYS A 118 5.77 12.85 5.14
N TRP A 119 5.12 12.75 3.99
CA TRP A 119 5.71 12.93 2.67
C TRP A 119 6.44 14.27 2.58
N SER A 120 7.73 14.22 2.26
CA SER A 120 8.55 15.40 2.00
C SER A 120 8.68 15.66 0.51
N ARG A 121 8.85 16.94 0.14
CA ARG A 121 9.14 17.39 -1.24
C ARG A 121 10.30 16.62 -1.86
N THR A 122 11.38 16.41 -1.10
CA THR A 122 12.59 15.73 -1.57
C THR A 122 12.34 14.26 -1.86
N ALA A 123 11.49 13.59 -1.08
CA ALA A 123 11.12 12.20 -1.33
C ALA A 123 10.36 12.06 -2.66
N VAL A 124 9.34 12.90 -2.86
CA VAL A 124 8.55 12.93 -4.11
C VAL A 124 9.45 13.22 -5.31
N TRP A 125 10.35 14.21 -5.20
CA TRP A 125 11.27 14.54 -6.28
C TRP A 125 12.21 13.38 -6.64
N ARG A 126 12.74 12.66 -5.65
CA ARG A 126 13.61 11.48 -5.90
C ARG A 126 12.86 10.37 -6.64
N ILE A 127 11.60 10.14 -6.29
CA ILE A 127 10.74 9.17 -6.98
C ILE A 127 10.55 9.57 -8.44
N LEU A 128 10.10 10.81 -8.67
CA LEU A 128 9.89 11.34 -10.04
C LEU A 128 11.19 11.33 -10.87
N LYS A 129 12.32 11.70 -10.27
CA LYS A 129 13.63 11.70 -10.94
C LYS A 129 14.01 10.31 -11.43
N LYS A 130 13.86 9.28 -10.58
CA LYS A 130 14.13 7.89 -10.96
C LYS A 130 13.25 7.44 -12.12
N PHE A 131 11.99 7.85 -12.17
CA PHE A 131 11.11 7.54 -13.30
C PHE A 131 11.57 8.21 -14.59
N LYS A 132 12.05 9.46 -14.52
CA LYS A 132 12.61 10.13 -15.69
C LYS A 132 13.87 9.41 -16.18
N GLU A 133 14.76 9.01 -15.29
CA GLU A 133 15.99 8.27 -15.63
C GLU A 133 15.67 6.87 -16.25
N ASN A 134 14.69 6.16 -15.69
CA ASN A 134 14.25 4.86 -16.20
C ASN A 134 13.38 4.95 -17.48
N GLY A 135 12.73 6.08 -17.71
CA GLY A 135 11.92 6.32 -18.92
C GLY A 135 12.74 6.79 -20.12
N VAL A 136 13.92 7.37 -19.88
CA VAL A 136 14.87 7.82 -20.91
C VAL A 136 15.72 6.67 -21.46
N THR A 137 15.71 5.51 -20.80
CA THR A 137 16.45 4.31 -21.22
C THR A 137 15.63 3.36 -22.11
N LYS A 138 14.68 3.91 -22.89
CA LYS A 138 13.95 3.18 -23.93
C LYS A 138 14.37 3.60 -25.33
#